data_AF-M6G6X3-F1
#
_entry.id   AF-M6G6X3-F1
#
_cell.length_a   1.000
_cell.length_b   1.000
_cell.length_c   1.000
_cell.angle_alpha   90.00
_cell.angle_beta   90.00
_cell.angle_gamma   90.00
#
_symmetry.space_group_name_H-M   'P 1'
#
loop_
_entity.id
_entity.type
_entity.pdbx_description
1 polymer ?
#
loop_
_entity_poly.entity_id
_entity_poly.type
_entity_poly.pdbx_seq_one_letter_code
_entity_poly.pdbx_strand_id
1 'polypeptide(L)'
;MVASRNSNLAPMVASRNSNLAPMVASRNSNLAPMVASRNSNLAPMVARLGPKRIICLTEETTELFYLLGEEERIVGISAYTVRPLKAKEQKPKVSAFINGNIKRIRELKPDLIIGFSDIQANLAKDLISEGLNVLVTNQRTISEIFDTLLLLGSIVNKRNETQKLIEGWKRKLDEIQKRYLSRSRVSVFFQEWDEPIISGISWVSELIELAGGKDCFEYLKKNP
;
A
#
# COMPACT_ATOMS: atom_id res chain seq x y z
N MET A 1 3.44 -60.49 -29.39
CA MET A 1 2.54 -61.52 -29.96
C MET A 1 1.57 -61.95 -28.87
N VAL A 2 0.27 -61.88 -29.19
CA VAL A 2 -0.93 -62.62 -28.73
C VAL A 2 -0.77 -63.48 -27.45
N ALA A 3 -1.60 -63.41 -26.40
CA ALA A 3 -3.06 -63.64 -26.29
C ALA A 3 -3.47 -63.24 -24.85
N SER A 4 -4.71 -63.16 -24.34
CA SER A 4 -6.08 -63.49 -24.74
C SER A 4 -7.00 -62.88 -23.64
N ARG A 5 -8.24 -62.51 -24.01
CA ARG A 5 -9.30 -62.10 -23.07
C ARG A 5 -10.04 -63.31 -22.49
N ASN A 6 -10.41 -63.25 -21.20
CA ASN A 6 -11.69 -63.64 -20.58
C ASN A 6 -11.50 -63.67 -19.04
N SER A 7 -12.46 -63.39 -18.16
CA SER A 7 -13.82 -62.85 -18.17
C SER A 7 -14.25 -62.85 -16.69
N ASN A 8 -15.14 -61.94 -16.29
CA ASN A 8 -15.81 -61.80 -14.99
C ASN A 8 -15.07 -60.98 -13.92
N LEU A 9 -15.45 -59.70 -13.83
CA LEU A 9 -15.85 -59.00 -12.61
C LEU A 9 -16.34 -57.60 -13.02
N ALA A 10 -17.47 -57.17 -12.45
CA ALA A 10 -18.09 -55.87 -12.67
C ALA A 10 -17.07 -54.71 -12.51
N PRO A 11 -17.30 -53.51 -13.09
CA PRO A 11 -16.44 -52.38 -12.81
C PRO A 11 -16.51 -52.07 -11.31
N MET A 12 -15.45 -52.42 -10.58
CA MET A 12 -15.24 -51.88 -9.24
C MET A 12 -15.06 -50.37 -9.40
N VAL A 13 -16.01 -49.64 -8.85
CA VAL A 13 -15.90 -48.20 -8.63
C VAL A 13 -14.71 -47.97 -7.70
N ALA A 14 -13.54 -47.70 -8.29
CA ALA A 14 -12.44 -47.11 -7.54
C ALA A 14 -12.87 -45.67 -7.22
N SER A 15 -13.08 -45.41 -5.93
CA SER A 15 -13.43 -44.11 -5.41
C SER A 15 -12.45 -43.06 -5.96
N ARG A 16 -12.99 -42.03 -6.63
CA ARG A 16 -12.25 -40.81 -6.91
C ARG A 16 -11.89 -40.19 -5.56
N ASN A 17 -10.70 -40.48 -5.04
CA ASN A 17 -10.13 -39.71 -3.95
C ASN A 17 -9.83 -38.30 -4.51
N SER A 18 -10.77 -37.39 -4.26
CA SER A 18 -10.81 -36.01 -4.74
C SER A 18 -9.87 -35.06 -3.99
N ASN A 19 -8.72 -35.54 -3.50
CA ASN A 19 -7.81 -34.75 -2.67
C ASN A 19 -6.48 -34.36 -3.36
N LEU A 20 -6.38 -34.55 -4.66
CA LEU A 20 -5.27 -34.04 -5.46
C LEU A 20 -5.81 -32.97 -6.41
N ALA A 21 -5.54 -31.71 -6.12
CA ALA A 21 -5.70 -30.65 -7.11
C ALA A 21 -4.53 -30.74 -8.09
N PRO A 22 -4.75 -30.72 -9.42
CA PRO A 22 -3.65 -30.61 -10.36
C PRO A 22 -3.05 -29.21 -10.25
N MET A 23 -1.82 -29.10 -9.74
CA MET A 23 -1.01 -27.89 -9.93
C MET A 23 -0.25 -28.04 -11.24
N VAL A 24 -0.51 -27.15 -12.19
CA VAL A 24 0.30 -27.00 -13.40
C VAL A 24 1.59 -26.29 -13.00
N ALA A 25 2.69 -27.03 -12.89
CA ALA A 25 4.02 -26.44 -12.73
C ALA A 25 4.54 -25.94 -14.08
N SER A 26 5.21 -24.79 -14.06
CA SER A 26 6.00 -24.28 -15.19
C SER A 26 6.97 -25.35 -15.70
N ARG A 27 7.01 -25.54 -17.02
CA ARG A 27 7.66 -26.68 -17.72
C ARG A 27 9.19 -26.70 -17.69
N ASN A 28 9.88 -25.82 -16.95
CA ASN A 28 11.34 -25.68 -17.03
C ASN A 28 12.05 -25.66 -15.66
N SER A 29 11.89 -26.70 -14.86
CA SER A 29 12.87 -26.99 -13.80
C SER A 29 13.01 -28.50 -13.58
N ASN A 30 14.24 -29.01 -13.60
CA ASN A 30 14.61 -30.40 -13.30
C ASN A 30 14.45 -30.75 -11.80
N LEU A 31 13.46 -30.18 -11.13
CA LEU A 31 13.15 -30.43 -9.73
C LEU A 31 11.89 -31.29 -9.68
N ALA A 32 12.02 -32.51 -9.15
CA ALA A 32 10.86 -33.35 -8.86
C ALA A 32 9.88 -32.59 -7.95
N PRO A 33 8.55 -32.68 -8.18
CA PRO A 33 7.60 -31.96 -7.35
C PRO A 33 7.64 -32.51 -5.92
N MET A 34 8.00 -31.66 -4.97
CA MET A 34 7.82 -31.97 -3.54
C MET A 34 6.32 -32.03 -3.24
N VAL A 35 5.80 -33.24 -3.00
CA VAL A 35 4.45 -33.44 -2.49
C VAL A 35 4.49 -33.22 -0.97
N ALA A 36 4.05 -32.04 -0.53
CA ALA A 36 3.84 -31.79 0.89
C ALA A 36 2.60 -32.56 1.37
N SER A 37 2.78 -33.44 2.35
CA SER A 37 1.69 -34.11 3.07
C SER A 37 0.77 -33.08 3.73
N ARG A 38 -0.53 -33.07 3.38
CA ARG A 38 -1.54 -32.23 4.03
C ARG A 38 -1.87 -32.82 5.41
N ASN A 39 -1.28 -32.28 6.46
CA ASN A 39 -1.86 -32.44 7.80
C ASN A 39 -3.19 -31.67 7.86
N SER A 40 -4.29 -32.38 8.08
CA SER A 40 -5.67 -31.90 7.89
C SER A 40 -6.21 -30.95 8.98
N ASN A 41 -5.37 -30.42 9.86
CA ASN A 41 -5.77 -29.49 10.94
C ASN A 41 -5.06 -28.13 10.91
N LEU A 42 -4.32 -27.83 9.85
CA LEU A 42 -3.73 -26.50 9.67
C LEU A 42 -4.56 -25.76 8.62
N ALA A 43 -5.26 -24.70 9.06
CA ALA A 43 -5.77 -23.69 8.13
C ALA A 43 -4.64 -23.31 7.17
N PRO A 44 -4.91 -23.12 5.86
CA PRO A 44 -3.86 -22.75 4.93
C PRO A 44 -3.16 -21.49 5.46
N MET A 45 -1.87 -21.61 5.80
CA MET A 45 -1.03 -20.45 6.08
C MET A 45 -0.98 -19.65 4.78
N VAL A 46 -1.80 -18.61 4.68
CA VAL A 46 -1.71 -17.65 3.59
C VAL A 46 -0.38 -16.92 3.79
N ALA A 47 0.64 -17.36 3.06
CA ALA A 47 1.93 -16.70 3.07
C ALA A 47 1.71 -15.25 2.64
N ARG A 48 1.97 -14.31 3.55
CA ARG A 48 1.96 -12.90 3.23
C ARG A 48 2.98 -12.68 2.11
N LEU A 49 2.58 -12.17 0.95
CA LEU A 49 3.50 -11.76 -0.12
C LEU A 49 4.02 -10.34 0.13
N GLY A 50 5.16 -9.98 -0.47
CA GLY A 50 5.77 -8.65 -0.34
C GLY A 50 6.56 -8.41 0.97
N PRO A 51 6.94 -7.15 1.26
CA PRO A 51 7.74 -6.77 2.44
C PRO A 51 7.06 -7.12 3.76
N LYS A 52 7.84 -7.41 4.80
CA LYS A 52 7.38 -7.92 6.11
C LYS A 52 7.74 -6.99 7.27
N ARG A 53 8.74 -6.14 7.10
CA ARG A 53 9.27 -5.24 8.12
C ARG A 53 9.42 -3.86 7.51
N ILE A 54 8.33 -3.11 7.53
CA ILE A 54 8.20 -1.83 6.86
C ILE A 54 8.37 -0.70 7.87
N ILE A 55 9.17 0.29 7.51
CA ILE A 55 9.18 1.59 8.18
C ILE A 55 8.37 2.58 7.34
N CYS A 56 7.40 3.23 7.96
CA CYS A 56 6.60 4.29 7.35
C CYS A 56 7.12 5.65 7.84
N LEU A 57 7.77 6.43 6.98
CA LEU A 57 8.31 7.73 7.34
C LEU A 57 7.25 8.85 7.34
N THR A 58 6.01 8.52 6.98
CA THR A 58 4.87 9.43 6.90
C THR A 58 3.57 8.77 7.39
N GLU A 59 2.56 9.60 7.67
CA GLU A 59 1.28 9.16 8.25
C GLU A 59 0.42 8.37 7.26
N GLU A 60 0.31 8.83 6.02
CA GLU A 60 -0.61 8.28 5.02
C GLU A 60 -0.33 6.81 4.70
N THR A 61 0.94 6.41 4.64
CA THR A 61 1.33 5.00 4.46
C THR A 61 0.93 4.17 5.68
N THR A 62 1.11 4.73 6.88
CA THR A 62 0.71 4.07 8.12
C THR A 62 -0.80 3.86 8.16
N GLU A 63 -1.58 4.92 7.92
CA GLU A 63 -3.03 4.86 7.94
C GLU A 63 -3.56 3.85 6.91
N LEU A 64 -3.04 3.85 5.69
CA LEU A 64 -3.43 2.88 4.66
C LEU A 64 -3.22 1.44 5.12
N PHE A 65 -2.04 1.10 5.66
CA PHE A 65 -1.76 -0.27 6.09
C PHE A 65 -2.63 -0.72 7.27
N TYR A 66 -2.97 0.20 8.18
CA TYR A 66 -3.95 -0.08 9.22
C TYR A 66 -5.36 -0.31 8.64
N LEU A 67 -5.80 0.45 7.64
CA LEU A 67 -7.08 0.23 6.96
C LEU A 67 -7.13 -1.12 6.21
N LEU A 68 -5.98 -1.61 5.75
CA LEU A 68 -5.85 -2.88 5.05
C LEU A 68 -5.64 -4.10 5.97
N GLY A 69 -5.50 -3.89 7.28
CA GLY A 69 -5.21 -4.94 8.26
C GLY A 69 -3.78 -5.48 8.18
N GLU A 70 -2.84 -4.65 7.70
CA GLU A 70 -1.43 -5.01 7.48
C GLU A 70 -0.49 -4.30 8.49
N GLU A 71 -1.02 -3.80 9.61
CA GLU A 71 -0.23 -3.05 10.61
C GLU A 71 0.90 -3.86 11.25
N GLU A 72 0.79 -5.19 11.27
CA GLU A 72 1.81 -6.10 11.78
C GLU A 72 3.13 -6.02 11.00
N ARG A 73 3.09 -5.53 9.76
CA ARG A 73 4.30 -5.30 8.95
C ARG A 73 5.05 -4.06 9.39
N ILE A 74 4.38 -3.12 10.07
CA ILE A 74 4.97 -1.83 10.44
C ILE A 74 5.85 -2.03 11.67
N VAL A 75 7.16 -1.84 11.49
CA VAL A 75 8.16 -1.97 12.55
C VAL A 75 8.62 -0.62 13.08
N GLY A 76 8.34 0.48 12.37
CA GLY A 76 8.64 1.85 12.81
C GLY A 76 7.83 2.88 12.04
N ILE A 77 7.59 4.02 12.69
CA ILE A 77 6.76 5.12 12.18
C ILE A 77 7.46 6.48 12.32
N SER A 78 6.92 7.48 11.64
CA SER A 78 7.22 8.89 11.91
C SER A 78 6.70 9.33 13.27
N ALA A 79 7.40 10.27 13.90
CA ALA A 79 6.92 10.95 15.11
C ALA A 79 5.61 11.74 14.87
N TYR A 80 5.34 12.11 13.62
CA TYR A 80 4.14 12.85 13.22
C TYR A 80 2.93 11.97 12.94
N THR A 81 3.07 10.65 12.97
CA THR A 81 1.93 9.74 12.82
C THR A 81 0.98 9.87 14.01
N VAL A 82 -0.20 10.42 13.77
CA VAL A 82 -1.33 10.55 14.70
C VAL A 82 -2.54 9.72 14.27
N ARG A 83 -2.57 9.22 13.02
CA ARG A 83 -3.63 8.34 12.52
C ARG A 83 -3.14 6.95 12.09
N PRO A 84 -3.81 5.86 12.53
CA PRO A 84 -4.74 5.85 13.66
C PRO A 84 -4.00 6.10 14.99
N LEU A 85 -4.69 6.60 16.03
CA LEU A 85 -4.08 6.86 17.34
C LEU A 85 -3.32 5.65 17.91
N LYS A 86 -3.86 4.44 17.71
CA LYS A 86 -3.19 3.18 18.10
C LYS A 86 -1.80 3.01 17.50
N ALA A 87 -1.54 3.50 16.28
CA ALA A 87 -0.22 3.42 15.66
C ALA A 87 0.81 4.21 16.46
N LYS A 88 0.43 5.42 16.88
CA LYS A 88 1.26 6.29 17.72
C LYS A 88 1.58 5.64 19.05
N GLU A 89 0.73 4.82 19.61
CA GLU A 89 0.99 4.14 20.90
C GLU A 89 1.84 2.88 20.71
N GLN A 90 1.54 2.08 19.68
CA GLN A 90 2.07 0.74 19.49
C GLN A 90 3.44 0.69 18.83
N LYS A 91 3.76 1.67 17.98
CA LYS A 91 4.94 1.60 17.10
C LYS A 91 6.08 2.51 17.57
N PRO A 92 7.35 2.09 17.42
CA PRO A 92 8.49 2.93 17.74
C PRO A 92 8.64 4.06 16.71
N LYS A 93 9.02 5.24 17.18
CA LYS A 93 9.19 6.44 16.33
C LYS A 93 10.66 6.49 15.91
N VAL A 94 10.90 6.63 14.61
CA VAL A 94 12.25 6.54 14.04
C VAL A 94 12.65 7.71 13.16
N SER A 95 11.69 8.57 12.79
CA SER A 95 11.94 9.81 12.07
C SER A 95 11.12 10.96 12.63
N ALA A 96 11.58 12.17 12.37
CA ALA A 96 10.87 13.43 12.55
C ALA A 96 10.72 14.11 11.18
N PHE A 97 10.06 13.41 10.25
CA PHE A 97 9.82 13.80 8.86
C PHE A 97 11.10 14.02 8.02
N ILE A 98 11.80 15.14 8.19
CA ILE A 98 12.99 15.49 7.40
C ILE A 98 14.22 14.69 7.86
N ASN A 99 14.33 14.48 9.18
CA ASN A 99 15.46 13.79 9.78
C ASN A 99 15.05 12.40 10.29
N GLY A 100 15.90 11.40 10.06
CA GLY A 100 15.70 10.03 10.53
C GLY A 100 16.86 9.57 11.42
N ASN A 101 16.56 8.79 12.46
CA ASN A 101 17.61 8.11 13.22
C ASN A 101 17.99 6.82 12.48
N ILE A 102 18.96 6.93 11.55
CA ILE A 102 19.41 5.82 10.70
C ILE A 102 19.84 4.60 11.53
N LYS A 103 20.54 4.81 12.64
CA LYS A 103 20.94 3.73 13.56
C LYS A 103 19.72 2.97 14.09
N ARG A 104 18.73 3.70 14.60
CA ARG A 104 17.47 3.11 15.12
C ARG A 104 16.67 2.42 14.01
N ILE A 105 16.66 2.99 12.81
CA ILE A 105 16.05 2.37 11.62
C ILE A 105 16.70 1.00 11.35
N ARG A 106 18.05 0.93 11.33
CA ARG A 106 18.78 -0.33 11.09
C ARG A 106 18.55 -1.38 12.16
N GLU A 107 18.47 -0.98 13.44
CA GLU A 107 18.20 -1.89 14.56
C GLU A 107 16.85 -2.62 14.40
N LEU A 108 15.87 -1.98 13.74
CA LEU A 108 14.58 -2.58 13.42
C LEU A 108 14.63 -3.51 12.21
N LYS A 109 15.78 -3.66 11.53
CA LYS A 109 15.98 -4.58 10.40
C LYS A 109 14.83 -4.51 9.37
N PRO A 110 14.51 -3.33 8.80
CA PRO A 110 13.46 -3.23 7.81
C PRO A 110 13.87 -3.91 6.51
N ASP A 111 12.88 -4.43 5.79
CA ASP A 111 13.06 -4.92 4.42
C ASP A 111 12.52 -3.93 3.37
N LEU A 112 11.75 -2.92 3.80
CA LEU A 112 11.36 -1.77 3.00
C LEU A 112 11.18 -0.53 3.90
N ILE A 113 11.61 0.62 3.40
CA ILE A 113 11.33 1.93 4.00
C ILE A 113 10.51 2.73 2.98
N ILE A 114 9.40 3.30 3.44
CA ILE A 114 8.49 4.08 2.60
C ILE A 114 8.49 5.51 3.10
N GLY A 115 8.83 6.45 2.22
CA GLY A 115 8.81 7.89 2.49
C GLY A 115 8.01 8.67 1.47
N PHE A 116 7.78 9.93 1.77
CA PHE A 116 7.11 10.86 0.87
C PHE A 116 7.78 12.24 0.86
N SER A 117 7.85 12.69 -0.40
CA SER A 117 8.31 13.95 -0.96
C SER A 117 9.82 14.13 -1.08
N ASP A 118 10.15 15.01 -2.00
CA ASP A 118 11.48 15.57 -2.26
C ASP A 118 12.16 16.12 -1.01
N ILE A 119 11.39 16.59 -0.01
CA ILE A 119 11.92 17.00 1.29
C ILE A 119 12.68 15.86 1.99
N GLN A 120 12.32 14.60 1.72
CA GLN A 120 12.99 13.42 2.26
C GLN A 120 14.12 12.88 1.35
N ALA A 121 14.48 13.56 0.25
CA ALA A 121 15.46 13.05 -0.71
C ALA A 121 16.85 12.79 -0.09
N ASN A 122 17.32 13.68 0.79
CA ASN A 122 18.59 13.49 1.50
C ASN A 122 18.54 12.29 2.45
N LEU A 123 17.47 12.16 3.23
CA LEU A 123 17.29 11.01 4.11
C LEU A 123 17.22 9.70 3.29
N ALA A 124 16.52 9.71 2.16
CA ALA A 124 16.44 8.55 1.28
C ALA A 124 17.82 8.16 0.73
N LYS A 125 18.62 9.14 0.29
CA LYS A 125 20.00 8.93 -0.16
C LYS A 125 20.84 8.27 0.94
N ASP A 126 20.75 8.78 2.17
CA ASP A 126 21.53 8.25 3.30
C ASP A 126 21.11 6.80 3.64
N LEU A 127 19.81 6.52 3.65
CA LEU A 127 19.27 5.17 3.87
C LEU A 127 19.70 4.18 2.78
N ILE A 128 19.68 4.61 1.51
CA ILE A 128 20.15 3.80 0.38
C ILE A 128 21.67 3.53 0.51
N SER A 129 22.44 4.53 0.96
CA SER A 129 23.89 4.40 1.17
C SER A 129 24.23 3.37 2.25
N GLU A 130 23.31 3.13 3.19
CA GLU A 130 23.39 2.08 4.21
C GLU A 130 22.92 0.69 3.71
N GLY A 131 22.58 0.57 2.42
CA GLY A 131 22.15 -0.68 1.79
C GLY A 131 20.69 -1.06 2.07
N LEU A 132 19.83 -0.10 2.44
CA LEU A 132 18.42 -0.33 2.72
C LEU A 132 17.55 -0.12 1.47
N ASN A 133 16.49 -0.92 1.33
CA ASN A 133 15.49 -0.70 0.28
C ASN A 133 14.59 0.47 0.66
N VAL A 134 14.54 1.48 -0.21
CA VAL A 134 13.75 2.69 0.02
C VAL A 134 12.82 2.93 -1.17
N LEU A 135 11.56 3.20 -0.89
CA LEU A 135 10.57 3.72 -1.84
C LEU A 135 10.19 5.13 -1.39
N VAL A 136 10.41 6.12 -2.25
CA VAL A 136 9.92 7.48 -2.04
C VAL A 136 8.90 7.81 -3.12
N THR A 137 7.73 8.31 -2.73
CA THR A 137 6.72 8.83 -3.66
C THR A 137 6.67 10.35 -3.60
N ASN A 138 6.08 10.97 -4.63
CA ASN A 138 6.05 12.43 -4.74
C ASN A 138 4.75 12.96 -5.37
N GLN A 139 3.61 12.38 -4.99
CA GLN A 139 2.29 12.77 -5.48
C GLN A 139 1.94 14.22 -5.12
N ARG A 140 1.33 14.95 -6.05
CA ARG A 140 0.93 16.36 -5.93
C ARG A 140 -0.54 16.59 -6.25
N THR A 141 -1.19 15.71 -7.01
CA THR A 141 -2.64 15.77 -7.33
C THR A 141 -3.44 14.70 -6.60
N ILE A 142 -4.77 14.85 -6.50
CA ILE A 142 -5.67 13.81 -5.94
C ILE A 142 -5.57 12.51 -6.74
N SER A 143 -5.43 12.60 -8.07
CA SER A 143 -5.26 11.42 -8.92
C SER A 143 -3.98 10.66 -8.58
N GLU A 144 -2.85 11.37 -8.47
CA GLU A 144 -1.57 10.78 -8.09
C GLU A 144 -1.59 10.22 -6.67
N ILE A 145 -2.33 10.85 -5.75
CA ILE A 145 -2.56 10.28 -4.41
C ILE A 145 -3.24 8.91 -4.54
N PHE A 146 -4.28 8.78 -5.37
CA PHE A 146 -4.92 7.47 -5.58
C PHE A 146 -3.98 6.45 -6.23
N ASP A 147 -3.17 6.86 -7.20
CA ASP A 147 -2.19 5.98 -7.85
C ASP A 147 -1.13 5.50 -6.85
N THR A 148 -0.63 6.40 -5.99
CA THR A 148 0.29 6.06 -4.90
C THR A 148 -0.34 5.09 -3.91
N LEU A 149 -1.58 5.33 -3.47
CA LEU A 149 -2.26 4.41 -2.56
C LEU A 149 -2.40 3.02 -3.19
N LEU A 150 -2.76 2.95 -4.47
CA LEU A 150 -2.88 1.70 -5.21
C LEU A 150 -1.52 0.97 -5.36
N LEU A 151 -0.43 1.70 -5.58
CA LEU A 151 0.93 1.17 -5.56
C LEU A 151 1.25 0.54 -4.18
N LEU A 152 1.04 1.30 -3.09
CA LEU A 152 1.32 0.86 -1.72
C LEU A 152 0.51 -0.39 -1.36
N GLY A 153 -0.79 -0.41 -1.69
CA GLY A 153 -1.64 -1.58 -1.51
C GLY A 153 -1.17 -2.78 -2.32
N SER A 154 -0.70 -2.57 -3.55
CA SER A 154 -0.20 -3.64 -4.41
C SER A 154 1.07 -4.29 -3.85
N ILE A 155 1.98 -3.50 -3.26
CA ILE A 155 3.23 -4.00 -2.65
C ILE A 155 2.97 -5.02 -1.52
N VAL A 156 1.87 -4.86 -0.80
CA VAL A 156 1.47 -5.78 0.29
C VAL A 156 0.42 -6.80 -0.14
N ASN A 157 0.18 -6.94 -1.46
CA ASN A 157 -0.81 -7.84 -2.07
C ASN A 157 -2.26 -7.57 -1.63
N LYS A 158 -2.61 -6.28 -1.52
CA LYS A 158 -3.93 -5.76 -1.13
C LYS A 158 -4.55 -4.84 -2.17
N ARG A 159 -4.15 -4.97 -3.43
CA ARG A 159 -4.59 -4.12 -4.54
C ARG A 159 -6.12 -4.00 -4.62
N ASN A 160 -6.85 -5.09 -4.49
CA ASN A 160 -8.31 -5.10 -4.63
C ASN A 160 -9.01 -4.39 -3.46
N GLU A 161 -8.54 -4.61 -2.24
CA GLU A 161 -9.03 -3.91 -1.05
C GLU A 161 -8.74 -2.41 -1.11
N THR A 162 -7.54 -2.04 -1.57
CA THR A 162 -7.17 -0.65 -1.80
C THR A 162 -8.03 0.01 -2.89
N GLN A 163 -8.27 -0.69 -4.00
CA GLN A 163 -9.15 -0.22 -5.07
C GLN A 163 -10.56 0.10 -4.54
N LYS A 164 -11.12 -0.77 -3.68
CA LYS A 164 -12.43 -0.52 -3.04
C LYS A 164 -12.44 0.73 -2.16
N LEU A 165 -11.38 0.97 -1.39
CA LEU A 165 -11.22 2.20 -0.59
C LEU A 165 -11.21 3.44 -1.50
N ILE A 166 -10.39 3.41 -2.55
CA ILE A 166 -10.26 4.50 -3.53
C ILE A 166 -11.61 4.79 -4.19
N GLU A 167 -12.35 3.78 -4.62
CA GLU A 167 -13.68 3.95 -5.20
C GLU A 167 -14.67 4.58 -4.20
N GLY A 168 -14.58 4.24 -2.91
CA GLY A 168 -15.34 4.89 -1.85
C GLY A 168 -15.02 6.38 -1.73
N TRP A 169 -13.74 6.75 -1.73
CA TRP A 169 -13.32 8.14 -1.68
C TRP A 169 -13.70 8.92 -2.94
N LYS A 170 -13.55 8.34 -4.13
CA LYS A 170 -14.00 8.95 -5.39
C LYS A 170 -15.50 9.27 -5.36
N ARG A 171 -16.35 8.32 -4.95
CA ARG A 171 -17.80 8.57 -4.78
C ARG A 171 -18.08 9.72 -3.81
N LYS A 172 -17.36 9.78 -2.69
CA LYS A 172 -17.51 10.86 -1.71
C LYS A 172 -17.12 12.23 -2.30
N LEU A 173 -16.04 12.29 -3.09
CA LEU A 173 -15.64 13.52 -3.78
C LEU A 173 -16.70 13.94 -4.81
N ASP A 174 -17.25 13.00 -5.58
CA ASP A 174 -18.32 13.28 -6.55
C ASP A 174 -19.59 13.82 -5.86
N GLU A 175 -19.97 13.25 -4.71
CA GLU A 175 -21.10 13.71 -3.91
C GLU A 175 -20.89 15.15 -3.38
N ILE A 176 -19.67 15.45 -2.93
CA ILE A 176 -19.30 16.81 -2.49
C ILE A 176 -19.41 17.77 -3.67
N GLN A 177 -18.80 17.44 -4.81
CA GLN A 177 -18.85 18.28 -6.01
C GLN A 177 -20.30 18.57 -6.42
N LYS A 178 -21.14 17.53 -6.52
CA LYS A 178 -22.55 17.67 -6.87
C LYS A 178 -23.32 18.58 -5.94
N ARG A 179 -23.01 18.55 -4.63
CA ARG A 179 -23.65 19.41 -3.62
C ARG A 179 -23.36 20.90 -3.83
N TYR A 180 -22.21 21.24 -4.38
CA TYR A 180 -21.73 22.62 -4.50
C TYR A 180 -21.74 23.19 -5.92
N LEU A 181 -22.04 22.37 -6.95
CA LEU A 181 -22.11 22.79 -8.37
C LEU A 181 -22.97 24.04 -8.62
N SER A 182 -24.10 24.18 -7.93
CA SER A 182 -25.06 25.29 -8.15
C SER A 182 -24.86 26.49 -7.24
N ARG A 183 -23.84 26.48 -6.38
CA ARG A 183 -23.57 27.59 -5.45
C ARG A 183 -22.59 28.59 -6.05
N SER A 184 -22.74 29.85 -5.67
CA SER A 184 -21.73 30.87 -5.96
C SER A 184 -20.40 30.50 -5.32
N ARG A 185 -19.32 30.62 -6.09
CA ARG A 185 -17.97 30.30 -5.59
C ARG A 185 -17.50 31.32 -4.57
N VAL A 186 -16.90 30.83 -3.49
CA VAL A 186 -16.23 31.66 -2.47
C VAL A 186 -14.73 31.62 -2.72
N SER A 187 -14.08 32.79 -2.68
CA SER A 187 -12.62 32.86 -2.76
C SER A 187 -12.00 32.28 -1.49
N VAL A 188 -11.05 31.36 -1.64
CA VAL A 188 -10.38 30.67 -0.53
C VAL A 188 -8.87 30.90 -0.64
N PHE A 189 -8.28 31.39 0.45
CA PHE A 189 -6.84 31.40 0.64
C PHE A 189 -6.45 30.23 1.54
N PHE A 190 -5.45 29.46 1.11
CA PHE A 190 -4.85 28.37 1.89
C PHE A 190 -3.35 28.60 2.00
N GLN A 191 -2.81 28.46 3.20
CA GLN A 191 -1.39 28.59 3.50
C GLN A 191 -0.97 27.42 4.37
N GLU A 192 -0.03 26.60 3.89
CA GLU A 192 0.51 25.47 4.66
C GLU A 192 1.65 25.91 5.57
N TRP A 193 2.47 26.87 5.12
CA TRP A 193 3.67 27.31 5.83
C TRP A 193 3.85 28.82 5.75
N ASP A 194 4.53 29.38 6.76
CA ASP A 194 4.72 30.82 6.91
C ASP A 194 5.97 31.35 6.21
N GLU A 195 7.14 30.77 6.48
CA GLU A 195 8.41 31.20 5.89
C GLU A 195 9.24 30.02 5.36
N PRO A 196 9.51 29.94 4.03
CA PRO A 196 8.84 30.73 2.98
C PRO A 196 7.34 30.42 2.94
N ILE A 197 6.53 31.36 2.43
CA ILE A 197 5.10 31.15 2.28
C ILE A 197 4.87 29.97 1.31
N ILE A 198 4.16 28.94 1.77
CA ILE A 198 3.74 27.80 0.94
C ILE A 198 2.21 27.86 0.75
N SER A 199 1.79 28.03 -0.50
CA SER A 199 0.38 28.09 -0.94
C SER A 199 0.24 27.45 -2.33
N GLY A 200 -0.99 27.29 -2.81
CA GLY A 200 -1.26 26.74 -4.15
C GLY A 200 -0.87 25.28 -4.34
N ILE A 201 -0.92 24.46 -3.29
CA ILE A 201 -0.63 23.03 -3.36
C ILE A 201 -1.73 22.34 -4.18
N SER A 202 -1.35 21.66 -5.27
CA SER A 202 -2.33 21.20 -6.28
C SER A 202 -3.48 20.36 -5.72
N TRP A 203 -3.21 19.34 -4.91
CA TRP A 203 -4.30 18.54 -4.32
C TRP A 203 -5.19 19.34 -3.36
N VAL A 204 -4.66 20.37 -2.69
CA VAL A 204 -5.46 21.27 -1.83
C VAL A 204 -6.34 22.16 -2.70
N SER A 205 -5.78 22.75 -3.76
CA SER A 205 -6.52 23.54 -4.75
C SER A 205 -7.65 22.72 -5.38
N GLU A 206 -7.39 21.47 -5.75
CA GLU A 206 -8.40 20.54 -6.27
C GLU A 206 -9.52 20.30 -5.26
N LEU A 207 -9.21 20.11 -3.97
CA LEU A 207 -10.23 19.96 -2.92
C LEU A 207 -11.06 21.23 -2.72
N ILE A 208 -10.42 22.41 -2.76
CA ILE A 208 -11.11 23.70 -2.69
C ILE A 208 -12.11 23.82 -3.85
N GLU A 209 -11.66 23.55 -5.07
CA GLU A 209 -12.50 23.62 -6.29
C GLU A 209 -13.66 22.60 -6.25
N LEU A 210 -13.40 21.36 -5.81
CA LEU A 210 -14.42 20.33 -5.61
C LEU A 210 -15.47 20.75 -4.57
N ALA A 211 -15.07 21.51 -3.54
CA ALA A 211 -15.98 22.05 -2.54
C ALA A 211 -16.72 23.35 -2.98
N GLY A 212 -16.57 23.76 -4.24
CA GLY A 212 -17.19 24.97 -4.79
C GLY A 212 -16.45 26.27 -4.47
N GLY A 213 -15.21 26.18 -3.98
CA GLY A 213 -14.34 27.33 -3.78
C GLY A 213 -13.67 27.80 -5.07
N LYS A 214 -13.08 28.99 -5.01
CA LYS A 214 -12.09 29.49 -5.96
C LYS A 214 -10.79 29.70 -5.20
N ASP A 215 -9.76 28.91 -5.48
CA ASP A 215 -8.44 29.14 -4.91
C ASP A 215 -7.89 30.48 -5.39
N CYS A 216 -7.51 31.35 -4.45
CA CYS A 216 -6.93 32.66 -4.74
C CYS A 216 -5.60 32.57 -5.50
N PHE A 217 -4.88 31.45 -5.35
CA PHE A 217 -3.54 31.25 -5.92
C PHE A 217 -3.46 30.03 -6.85
N GLU A 218 -4.55 29.71 -7.56
CA GLU A 218 -4.62 28.55 -8.47
C GLU A 218 -3.50 28.50 -9.53
N TYR A 219 -2.85 29.63 -9.85
CA TYR A 219 -1.75 29.69 -10.81
C TYR A 219 -0.44 29.07 -10.28
N LEU A 220 -0.29 28.99 -8.95
CA LEU A 220 0.87 28.37 -8.30
C LEU A 220 0.85 26.84 -8.40
N LYS A 221 -0.34 26.21 -8.57
CA LYS A 221 -0.48 24.74 -8.61
C LYS A 221 0.28 24.03 -9.74
N LYS A 222 0.67 24.77 -10.78
CA LYS A 222 1.35 24.24 -11.97
C LYS A 222 2.88 24.21 -11.85
N ASN A 223 3.44 24.89 -10.86
CA ASN A 223 4.88 24.94 -10.58
C ASN A 223 5.10 24.54 -9.11
N PRO A 224 5.01 23.23 -8.78
CA PRO A 224 5.24 22.73 -7.44
C PRO A 224 6.67 22.96 -6.94
#